data_AF-A0A177WSD4-F1
#
_entry.id   AF-A0A177WSD4-F1
#
_cell.length_a   1.000
_cell.length_b   1.000
_cell.length_c   1.000
_cell.angle_alpha   90.00
_cell.angle_beta   90.00
_cell.angle_gamma   90.00
#
_symmetry.space_group_name_H-M   'P 1'
#
loop_
_entity.id
_entity.type
_entity.pdbx_description
1 polymer ?
#
loop_
_entity_poly.entity_id
_entity_poly.type
_entity_poly.pdbx_seq_one_letter_code
_entity_poly.pdbx_strand_id
1 'polypeptide(L)'
;MLDFEAGEAVLCFHGPLLYEAKVLAAELFTDKEGFPDGPHYLIHYRGWKASWDEWVPPSRVLKNDADGLQRQAELRFSQATKKNAAKSAQKPSPTSVTDTGSSSQLKKRRRDSIVEKEEIYMKRPEIRIPIPDPLKTQLVEDWELITKSLKLVPLPRKITVANILDEFLDTIRKTIKSKGSRERELDLSFKEVVEGLKRYFDAALGNILLYRFERQQYVDILKRMPGVPMSQIYGPEHLLRIFTQLPALVAHSSMDQDAINILKDHFAQVLAYLQKHQDRIFLQDYEATTPEYMASIRP
;
A
#
# COMPACT_ATOMS: atom_id res chain seq x y z
N MET A 1 11.16 -31.40 -19.91
CA MET A 1 10.21 -31.11 -21.01
C MET A 1 9.53 -29.79 -20.66
N LEU A 2 9.29 -28.91 -21.63
CA LEU A 2 8.54 -27.67 -21.39
C LEU A 2 7.04 -28.00 -21.48
N ASP A 3 6.27 -27.63 -20.45
CA ASP A 3 4.82 -27.87 -20.38
C ASP A 3 3.97 -26.89 -21.21
N PHE A 4 4.56 -25.77 -21.64
CA PHE A 4 3.90 -24.70 -22.41
C PHE A 4 4.86 -24.12 -23.46
N GLU A 5 4.33 -23.65 -24.58
CA GLU A 5 5.12 -23.12 -25.69
C GLU A 5 4.99 -21.59 -25.85
N ALA A 6 6.02 -20.96 -26.42
CA ALA A 6 5.96 -19.54 -26.76
C ALA A 6 4.82 -19.25 -27.73
N GLY A 7 3.97 -18.29 -27.39
CA GLY A 7 2.76 -17.97 -28.14
C GLY A 7 1.47 -18.51 -27.52
N GLU A 8 1.56 -19.47 -26.60
CA GLU A 8 0.40 -20.14 -26.00
C GLU A 8 -0.35 -19.22 -25.02
N ALA A 9 -1.69 -19.29 -25.06
CA ALA A 9 -2.55 -18.59 -24.13
C ALA A 9 -2.75 -19.44 -22.86
N VAL A 10 -2.44 -18.84 -21.71
CA VAL A 10 -2.40 -19.52 -20.41
C VAL A 10 -3.09 -18.69 -19.33
N LEU A 11 -3.35 -19.31 -18.19
CA LEU A 11 -3.76 -18.62 -16.97
C LEU A 11 -2.58 -18.59 -16.02
N CYS A 12 -2.10 -17.40 -15.64
CA CYS A 12 -0.95 -17.25 -14.77
C CYS A 12 -1.35 -16.60 -13.44
N PHE A 13 -0.82 -17.15 -12.34
CA PHE A 13 -0.98 -16.57 -11.01
C PHE A 13 -0.22 -15.26 -10.90
N HIS A 14 -0.86 -14.23 -10.35
CA HIS A 14 -0.20 -13.04 -9.83
C HIS A 14 -0.83 -12.69 -8.48
N GLY A 15 -0.07 -12.81 -7.40
CA GLY A 15 -0.63 -12.82 -6.04
C GLY A 15 -1.62 -13.99 -5.85
N PRO A 16 -2.81 -13.78 -5.25
CA PRO A 16 -3.76 -14.84 -4.94
C PRO A 16 -4.70 -15.22 -6.10
N LEU A 17 -4.61 -14.53 -7.25
CA LEU A 17 -5.55 -14.68 -8.37
C LEU A 17 -4.86 -15.18 -9.65
N LEU A 18 -5.67 -15.78 -10.52
CA LEU A 18 -5.31 -16.17 -11.88
C LEU A 18 -5.72 -15.10 -12.89
N TYR A 19 -4.83 -14.78 -13.82
CA TYR A 19 -5.03 -13.82 -14.90
C TYR A 19 -4.80 -14.48 -16.26
N GLU A 20 -5.54 -14.05 -17.27
CA GLU A 20 -5.25 -14.42 -18.66
C GLU A 20 -3.90 -13.85 -19.07
N ALA A 21 -3.07 -14.69 -19.68
CA ALA A 21 -1.73 -14.33 -20.07
C ALA A 21 -1.29 -15.09 -21.33
N LYS A 22 -0.14 -14.68 -21.87
CA LYS A 22 0.51 -15.31 -23.02
C LYS A 22 1.96 -15.63 -22.67
N VAL A 23 2.41 -16.83 -23.03
CA VAL A 23 3.82 -17.19 -22.94
C VAL A 23 4.58 -16.46 -24.04
N LEU A 24 5.56 -15.63 -23.69
CA LEU A 24 6.44 -14.95 -24.63
C LEU A 24 7.67 -15.81 -24.97
N ALA A 25 8.22 -16.50 -23.97
CA ALA A 25 9.37 -17.38 -24.10
C ALA A 25 9.27 -18.52 -23.07
N ALA A 26 9.87 -19.66 -23.40
CA ALA A 26 9.94 -20.83 -22.53
C ALA A 26 11.38 -21.37 -22.56
N GLU A 27 12.01 -21.42 -21.39
CA GLU A 27 13.43 -21.77 -21.25
C GLU A 27 13.63 -22.76 -20.10
N LEU A 28 14.65 -23.62 -20.22
CA LEU A 28 15.12 -24.45 -19.11
C LEU A 28 16.26 -23.70 -18.43
N PHE A 29 16.06 -23.30 -17.18
CA PHE A 29 17.10 -22.67 -16.38
C PHE A 29 17.94 -23.75 -15.69
N THR A 30 19.25 -23.55 -15.71
CA THR A 30 20.25 -24.33 -14.95
C THR A 30 21.22 -23.33 -14.33
N ASP A 31 21.39 -23.37 -13.00
CA ASP A 31 22.28 -22.48 -12.24
C ASP A 31 22.03 -20.97 -12.47
N LYS A 32 20.77 -20.59 -12.77
CA LYS A 32 20.42 -19.18 -12.99
C LYS A 32 20.15 -18.49 -11.67
N GLU A 33 20.96 -17.48 -11.35
CA GLU A 33 20.89 -16.74 -10.09
C GLU A 33 19.46 -16.18 -9.83
N GLY A 34 18.89 -16.54 -8.67
CA GLY A 34 17.54 -16.12 -8.26
C GLY A 34 16.39 -16.98 -8.77
N PHE A 35 16.64 -18.05 -9.53
CA PHE A 35 15.62 -18.98 -10.01
C PHE A 35 15.99 -20.43 -9.68
N PRO A 36 14.99 -21.29 -9.37
CA PRO A 36 15.23 -22.72 -9.25
C PRO A 36 15.61 -23.32 -10.61
N ASP A 37 16.29 -24.47 -10.60
CA ASP A 37 16.52 -25.22 -11.84
C ASP A 37 15.21 -25.77 -12.40
N GLY A 38 15.10 -25.78 -13.72
CA GLY A 38 13.97 -26.35 -14.45
C GLY A 38 13.26 -25.37 -15.36
N PRO A 39 12.06 -25.74 -15.86
CA PRO A 39 11.35 -24.97 -16.86
C PRO A 39 10.82 -23.65 -16.31
N HIS A 40 11.05 -22.57 -17.03
CA HIS A 40 10.59 -21.22 -16.72
C HIS A 40 9.94 -20.60 -17.95
N TYR A 41 8.92 -19.79 -17.70
CA TYR A 41 8.11 -19.15 -18.74
C TYR A 41 8.12 -17.65 -18.54
N LEU A 42 8.43 -16.90 -19.60
CA LEU A 42 8.26 -15.46 -19.63
C LEU A 42 6.80 -15.17 -19.95
N ILE A 43 6.08 -14.57 -19.01
CA ILE A 43 4.64 -14.37 -19.10
C ILE A 43 4.31 -12.91 -19.35
N HIS A 44 3.46 -12.66 -20.34
CA HIS A 44 2.80 -11.37 -20.56
C HIS A 44 1.32 -11.45 -20.18
N TYR A 45 0.91 -10.68 -19.19
CA TYR A 45 -0.48 -10.64 -18.74
C TYR A 45 -1.36 -9.83 -19.70
N ARG A 46 -2.51 -10.37 -20.07
CA ARG A 46 -3.43 -9.73 -21.02
C ARG A 46 -3.92 -8.39 -20.44
N GLY A 47 -3.64 -7.31 -21.16
CA GLY A 47 -4.03 -5.95 -20.78
C GLY A 47 -3.06 -5.26 -19.81
N TRP A 48 -1.92 -5.88 -19.49
CA TRP A 48 -0.88 -5.30 -18.64
C TRP A 48 0.24 -4.72 -19.51
N LYS A 49 1.07 -3.84 -18.93
CA LYS A 49 2.24 -3.28 -19.65
C LYS A 49 3.37 -4.32 -19.70
N ALA A 50 4.17 -4.31 -20.77
CA ALA A 50 5.33 -5.20 -20.91
C ALA A 50 6.37 -5.07 -19.78
N SER A 51 6.38 -3.96 -19.03
CA SER A 51 7.21 -3.81 -17.83
C SER A 51 6.85 -4.77 -16.69
N TRP A 52 5.71 -5.47 -16.79
CA TRP A 52 5.25 -6.50 -15.86
C TRP A 52 5.53 -7.92 -16.36
N ASP A 53 6.19 -8.06 -17.50
CA ASP A 53 6.57 -9.36 -18.02
C ASP A 53 7.60 -9.97 -17.08
N GLU A 54 7.31 -11.17 -16.59
CA GLU A 54 8.13 -11.84 -15.58
C GLU A 54 8.39 -13.30 -15.95
N TRP A 55 9.56 -13.78 -15.56
CA TRP A 55 9.87 -15.21 -15.62
C TRP A 55 9.25 -15.90 -14.42
N VAL A 56 8.44 -16.93 -14.66
CA VAL A 56 7.75 -17.69 -13.61
C VAL A 56 8.00 -19.19 -13.75
N PRO A 57 8.01 -19.94 -12.63
CA PRO A 57 8.06 -21.38 -12.65
C PRO A 57 6.71 -21.99 -13.10
N PRO A 58 6.66 -23.30 -13.44
CA PRO A 58 5.47 -23.96 -13.97
C PRO A 58 4.31 -23.96 -12.97
N SER A 59 4.62 -23.94 -11.67
CA SER A 59 3.62 -23.91 -10.59
C SER A 59 2.72 -22.67 -10.61
N ARG A 60 3.13 -21.59 -11.30
CA ARG A 60 2.33 -20.37 -11.48
C ARG A 60 1.50 -20.37 -12.76
N VAL A 61 1.67 -21.34 -13.66
CA VAL A 61 1.04 -21.35 -15.00
C VAL A 61 0.08 -22.51 -15.12
N LEU A 62 -1.14 -22.22 -15.56
CA LEU A 62 -2.20 -23.19 -15.84
C LEU A 62 -2.63 -23.09 -17.30
N LYS A 63 -3.12 -24.20 -17.84
CA LYS A 63 -3.76 -24.20 -19.16
C LYS A 63 -5.01 -23.33 -19.15
N ASN A 64 -5.25 -22.65 -20.26
CA ASN A 64 -6.48 -21.89 -20.47
C ASN A 64 -7.62 -22.81 -20.96
N ASP A 65 -7.91 -23.84 -20.17
CA ASP A 65 -8.98 -24.82 -20.41
C ASP A 65 -10.13 -24.62 -19.41
N ALA A 66 -11.14 -25.50 -19.50
CA ALA A 66 -12.33 -25.42 -18.64
C ALA A 66 -11.98 -25.47 -17.15
N ASP A 67 -11.01 -26.31 -16.76
CA ASP A 67 -10.58 -26.48 -15.37
C ASP A 67 -9.83 -25.25 -14.87
N GLY A 68 -8.95 -24.68 -15.71
CA GLY A 68 -8.25 -23.43 -15.42
C GLY A 68 -9.22 -22.25 -15.22
N LEU A 69 -10.22 -22.12 -16.09
CA LEU A 69 -11.24 -21.07 -15.99
C LEU A 69 -12.15 -21.25 -14.77
N GLN A 70 -12.51 -22.49 -14.42
CA GLN A 70 -13.27 -22.79 -13.21
C GLN A 70 -12.48 -22.38 -11.96
N ARG A 71 -11.19 -22.72 -11.90
CA ARG A 71 -10.30 -22.33 -10.80
C ARG A 71 -10.13 -20.82 -10.69
N GLN A 72 -10.03 -20.11 -11.82
CA GLN A 72 -10.02 -18.64 -11.83
C GLN A 72 -11.32 -18.06 -11.25
N ALA A 73 -12.48 -18.59 -11.64
CA ALA A 73 -13.77 -18.15 -11.14
C ALA A 73 -13.94 -18.40 -9.63
N GLU A 74 -13.53 -19.58 -9.15
CA GLU A 74 -13.57 -19.94 -7.73
C GLU A 74 -12.69 -19.02 -6.87
N LEU A 75 -11.46 -18.76 -7.32
CA LEU A 75 -10.55 -17.85 -6.62
C LEU A 75 -11.11 -16.42 -6.53
N ARG A 76 -11.70 -15.92 -7.63
CA ARG A 76 -12.38 -14.61 -7.64
C ARG A 76 -13.57 -14.57 -6.70
N PHE A 77 -14.39 -15.63 -6.68
CA PHE A 77 -15.53 -15.74 -5.78
C PHE A 77 -15.12 -15.78 -4.31
N SER A 78 -14.12 -16.61 -3.98
CA SER A 78 -13.57 -16.75 -2.62
C SER A 78 -12.98 -15.43 -2.10
N GLN A 79 -12.31 -14.65 -2.96
CA GLN A 79 -11.79 -13.35 -2.57
C GLN A 79 -12.91 -12.32 -2.35
N ALA A 80 -13.99 -12.36 -3.15
CA ALA A 80 -15.15 -11.50 -2.99
C ALA A 80 -15.94 -11.80 -1.71
N THR A 81 -16.11 -13.08 -1.34
CA THR A 81 -16.81 -13.48 -0.11
C THR A 81 -16.01 -13.15 1.14
N LYS A 82 -14.69 -13.33 1.14
CA LYS A 82 -13.80 -12.87 2.24
C LYS A 82 -13.88 -11.37 2.48
N LYS A 83 -14.01 -10.57 1.41
CA LYS A 83 -14.15 -9.11 1.51
C LYS A 83 -15.52 -8.66 2.06
N ASN A 84 -16.57 -9.47 1.86
CA ASN A 84 -17.91 -9.22 2.40
C ASN A 84 -18.08 -9.72 3.84
N ALA A 85 -17.47 -10.85 4.22
CA ALA A 85 -17.47 -11.34 5.60
C ALA A 85 -16.76 -10.36 6.58
N ALA A 86 -15.75 -9.64 6.10
CA ALA A 86 -15.10 -8.57 6.87
C ALA A 86 -15.98 -7.32 7.09
N LYS A 87 -17.06 -7.14 6.31
CA LYS A 87 -18.00 -6.00 6.45
C LYS A 87 -19.23 -6.30 7.29
N SER A 88 -19.53 -7.57 7.59
CA SER A 88 -20.74 -7.97 8.32
C SER A 88 -20.55 -8.16 9.84
N ALA A 89 -19.39 -7.83 10.40
CA ALA A 89 -19.10 -8.01 11.83
C ALA A 89 -19.49 -6.82 12.74
N GLN A 90 -20.24 -5.83 12.25
CA GLN A 90 -20.77 -4.75 13.09
C GLN A 90 -22.31 -4.67 13.04
N LYS A 91 -22.92 -5.26 14.08
CA LYS A 91 -24.23 -4.98 14.72
C LYS A 91 -25.54 -5.48 14.04
N PRO A 92 -26.62 -5.66 14.87
CA PRO A 92 -27.35 -6.93 14.97
C PRO A 92 -28.71 -6.92 14.27
N SER A 93 -29.30 -8.12 14.18
CA SER A 93 -30.69 -8.40 13.75
C SER A 93 -31.73 -7.82 14.74
N PRO A 94 -32.99 -7.60 14.33
CA PRO A 94 -33.95 -8.72 14.23
C PRO A 94 -35.01 -8.65 13.10
N THR A 95 -35.59 -9.84 12.88
CA THR A 95 -36.96 -10.18 12.40
C THR A 95 -37.35 -10.18 10.91
N SER A 96 -37.74 -11.40 10.49
CA SER A 96 -38.66 -11.92 9.45
C SER A 96 -39.71 -10.95 8.85
N VAL A 97 -40.23 -11.06 7.61
CA VAL A 97 -40.79 -12.19 6.83
C VAL A 97 -40.92 -11.80 5.32
N THR A 98 -40.96 -12.81 4.44
CA THR A 98 -41.62 -12.95 3.09
C THR A 98 -41.91 -11.69 2.24
N ASP A 99 -41.59 -11.59 0.95
CA ASP A 99 -42.18 -12.37 -0.15
C ASP A 99 -41.47 -12.04 -1.49
N THR A 100 -41.67 -12.96 -2.42
CA THR A 100 -41.26 -13.08 -3.82
C THR A 100 -41.41 -11.83 -4.72
N GLY A 101 -40.55 -11.76 -5.75
CA GLY A 101 -40.85 -11.01 -6.98
C GLY A 101 -39.70 -10.17 -7.56
N SER A 102 -39.16 -10.63 -8.70
CA SER A 102 -38.49 -9.84 -9.74
C SER A 102 -37.20 -9.06 -9.37
N SER A 103 -36.02 -9.65 -9.64
CA SER A 103 -34.74 -8.90 -9.65
C SER A 103 -33.79 -9.30 -10.78
N SER A 104 -34.27 -9.24 -12.04
CA SER A 104 -33.40 -9.45 -13.20
C SER A 104 -32.78 -8.16 -13.76
N GLN A 105 -33.28 -6.97 -13.42
CA GLN A 105 -32.77 -5.71 -13.99
C GLN A 105 -31.78 -4.92 -13.12
N LEU A 106 -31.79 -5.10 -11.78
CA LEU A 106 -30.84 -4.42 -10.88
C LEU A 106 -29.43 -5.05 -10.86
N LYS A 107 -29.30 -6.34 -11.22
CA LYS A 107 -28.01 -7.05 -11.26
C LYS A 107 -27.14 -6.62 -12.44
N LYS A 108 -27.73 -6.21 -13.58
CA LYS A 108 -26.96 -5.84 -14.78
C LYS A 108 -26.24 -4.50 -14.62
N ARG A 109 -26.92 -3.48 -14.07
CA ARG A 109 -26.30 -2.17 -13.75
C ARG A 109 -25.20 -2.28 -12.68
N ARG A 110 -25.32 -3.21 -11.73
CA ARG A 110 -24.26 -3.48 -10.74
C ARG A 110 -23.06 -4.19 -11.34
N ARG A 111 -23.26 -5.16 -12.23
CA ARG A 111 -22.19 -5.92 -12.89
C ARG A 111 -21.37 -5.02 -13.82
N ASP A 112 -22.01 -4.16 -14.60
CA ASP A 112 -21.30 -3.16 -15.44
C ASP A 112 -20.54 -2.13 -14.59
N SER A 113 -21.10 -1.66 -13.48
CA SER A 113 -20.41 -0.73 -12.57
C SER A 113 -19.20 -1.34 -11.82
N ILE A 114 -19.16 -2.67 -11.69
CA ILE A 114 -18.08 -3.42 -11.05
C ILE A 114 -16.98 -3.70 -12.08
N VAL A 115 -17.36 -4.12 -13.29
CA VAL A 115 -16.43 -4.36 -14.40
C VAL A 115 -15.75 -3.05 -14.84
N GLU A 116 -16.49 -1.94 -14.91
CA GLU A 116 -15.89 -0.61 -15.14
C GLU A 116 -14.93 -0.22 -14.02
N LYS A 117 -15.26 -0.47 -12.75
CA LYS A 117 -14.36 -0.18 -11.61
C LYS A 117 -13.10 -1.05 -11.62
N GLU A 118 -13.18 -2.28 -12.09
CA GLU A 118 -12.04 -3.21 -12.20
C GLU A 118 -11.14 -2.88 -13.40
N GLU A 119 -11.70 -2.52 -14.56
CA GLU A 119 -10.91 -2.03 -15.70
C GLU A 119 -10.22 -0.70 -15.40
N ILE A 120 -10.92 0.19 -14.68
CA ILE A 120 -10.36 1.44 -14.17
C ILE A 120 -9.27 1.16 -13.14
N TYR A 121 -9.32 0.07 -12.37
CA TYR A 121 -8.27 -0.31 -11.43
C TYR A 121 -7.04 -0.89 -12.14
N MET A 122 -7.24 -1.69 -13.19
CA MET A 122 -6.17 -2.36 -13.96
C MET A 122 -5.43 -1.43 -14.95
N LYS A 123 -6.07 -0.34 -15.41
CA LYS A 123 -5.44 0.66 -16.30
C LYS A 123 -4.66 1.75 -15.58
N ARG A 124 -4.65 1.76 -14.24
CA ARG A 124 -4.06 2.87 -13.49
C ARG A 124 -2.55 2.73 -13.37
N PRO A 125 -1.79 3.83 -13.56
CA PRO A 125 -0.35 3.81 -13.37
C PRO A 125 -0.07 3.43 -11.92
N GLU A 126 0.63 2.32 -11.70
CA GLU A 126 1.13 1.97 -10.38
C GLU A 126 2.22 3.00 -10.01
N ILE A 127 1.93 3.82 -9.00
CA ILE A 127 2.82 4.91 -8.59
C ILE A 127 3.78 4.35 -7.57
N ARG A 128 4.90 3.81 -8.05
CA ARG A 128 6.03 3.46 -7.19
C ARG A 128 6.82 4.72 -6.86
N ILE A 129 6.87 5.05 -5.58
CA ILE A 129 7.78 6.04 -5.03
C ILE A 129 8.98 5.25 -4.48
N PRO A 130 10.18 5.40 -5.04
CA PRO A 130 11.34 4.65 -4.58
C PRO A 130 11.74 5.13 -3.18
N ILE A 131 11.66 4.25 -2.19
CA ILE A 131 12.16 4.50 -0.84
C ILE A 131 13.67 4.23 -0.83
N PRO A 132 14.52 5.16 -0.37
CA PRO A 132 15.96 4.94 -0.22
C PRO A 132 16.28 3.75 0.70
N ASP A 133 17.36 3.02 0.41
CA ASP A 133 17.71 1.80 1.15
C ASP A 133 17.93 2.01 2.66
N PRO A 134 18.57 3.10 3.13
CA PRO A 134 18.68 3.35 4.58
C PRO A 134 17.31 3.46 5.26
N LEU A 135 16.33 4.05 4.59
CA LEU A 135 14.96 4.16 5.10
C LEU A 135 14.20 2.83 5.01
N LYS A 136 14.55 1.94 4.07
CA LYS A 136 14.03 0.55 4.09
C LYS A 136 14.55 -0.21 5.30
N THR A 137 15.83 -0.08 5.63
CA THR A 137 16.41 -0.68 6.84
C THR A 137 15.69 -0.16 8.07
N GLN A 138 15.47 1.15 8.17
CA GLN A 138 14.70 1.76 9.25
C GLN A 138 13.28 1.19 9.39
N LEU A 139 12.59 0.90 8.28
CA LEU A 139 11.26 0.26 8.29
C LEU A 139 11.30 -1.18 8.78
N VAL A 140 12.35 -1.94 8.43
CA VAL A 140 12.55 -3.31 8.92
C VAL A 140 12.81 -3.29 10.43
N GLU A 141 13.70 -2.42 10.89
CA GLU A 141 14.02 -2.25 12.31
C GLU A 141 12.79 -1.82 13.14
N ASP A 142 12.02 -0.83 12.66
CA ASP A 142 10.75 -0.40 13.27
C ASP A 142 9.76 -1.57 13.42
N TRP A 143 9.59 -2.35 12.35
CA TRP A 143 8.75 -3.54 12.38
C TRP A 143 9.23 -4.57 13.40
N GLU A 144 10.54 -4.85 13.47
CA GLU A 144 11.11 -5.80 14.42
C GLU A 144 10.97 -5.34 15.88
N LEU A 145 11.22 -4.06 16.16
CA LEU A 145 11.10 -3.49 17.50
C LEU A 145 9.67 -3.61 18.03
N ILE A 146 8.67 -3.36 17.19
CA ILE A 146 7.26 -3.38 17.61
C ILE A 146 6.69 -4.79 17.63
N THR A 147 6.95 -5.59 16.60
CA THR A 147 6.26 -6.88 16.44
C THR A 147 6.99 -8.04 17.09
N LYS A 148 8.33 -8.03 17.11
CA LYS A 148 9.14 -9.09 17.74
C LYS A 148 9.59 -8.71 19.13
N SER A 149 10.11 -7.49 19.30
CA SER A 149 10.67 -7.04 20.59
C SER A 149 9.61 -6.48 21.54
N LEU A 150 8.36 -6.32 21.08
CA LEU A 150 7.22 -5.84 21.87
C LEU A 150 7.50 -4.50 22.57
N LYS A 151 8.25 -3.63 21.88
CA LYS A 151 8.53 -2.26 22.30
C LYS A 151 7.61 -1.28 21.58
N LEU A 152 7.45 -0.09 22.15
CA LEU A 152 6.62 0.97 21.57
C LEU A 152 7.40 2.26 21.42
N VAL A 153 7.07 3.00 20.37
CA VAL A 153 7.52 4.37 20.23
C VAL A 153 6.95 5.20 21.39
N PRO A 154 7.77 5.96 22.14
CA PRO A 154 7.30 6.83 23.20
C PRO A 154 6.43 7.96 22.64
N LEU A 155 5.21 8.10 23.17
CA LEU A 155 4.27 9.15 22.79
C LEU A 155 3.90 10.03 24.00
N PRO A 156 3.79 11.36 23.83
CA PRO A 156 3.98 12.12 22.58
C PRO A 156 5.46 12.21 22.17
N ARG A 157 5.73 12.25 20.86
CA ARG A 157 7.09 12.42 20.34
C ARG A 157 7.59 13.84 20.51
N LYS A 158 8.88 13.97 20.82
CA LYS A 158 9.58 15.27 20.86
C LYS A 158 9.68 15.90 19.48
N ILE A 159 10.01 15.08 18.48
CA ILE A 159 10.04 15.48 17.07
C ILE A 159 8.83 14.83 16.41
N THR A 160 7.82 15.64 16.11
CA THR A 160 6.56 15.18 15.54
C THR A 160 6.57 15.20 14.02
N VAL A 161 5.63 14.51 13.39
CA VAL A 161 5.41 14.59 11.93
C VAL A 161 5.21 16.02 11.47
N ALA A 162 4.40 16.80 12.19
CA ALA A 162 4.16 18.21 11.88
C ALA A 162 5.48 19.00 11.90
N ASN A 163 6.31 18.83 12.93
CA ASN A 163 7.58 19.54 13.03
C ASN A 163 8.52 19.21 11.87
N ILE A 164 8.66 17.93 11.52
CA ILE A 164 9.58 17.51 10.44
C ILE A 164 9.13 18.05 9.09
N LEU A 165 7.83 18.01 8.82
CA LEU A 165 7.28 18.49 7.56
C LEU A 165 7.38 20.02 7.44
N ASP A 166 7.23 20.75 8.55
CA ASP A 166 7.44 22.20 8.59
C ASP A 166 8.93 22.56 8.43
N GLU A 167 9.84 21.84 9.10
CA GLU A 167 11.29 22.00 8.91
C GLU A 167 11.72 21.71 7.46
N PHE A 168 11.11 20.71 6.83
CA PHE A 168 11.32 20.41 5.42
C PHE A 168 10.90 21.58 4.53
N LEU A 169 9.69 22.14 4.73
CA LEU A 169 9.23 23.31 3.97
C LEU A 169 10.18 24.49 4.11
N ASP A 170 10.65 24.77 5.33
CA ASP A 170 11.61 25.85 5.56
C ASP A 170 12.97 25.60 4.89
N THR A 171 13.40 24.34 4.80
CA THR A 171 14.61 23.95 4.08
C THR A 171 14.46 24.17 2.58
N ILE A 172 13.31 23.80 2.00
CA ILE A 172 13.00 24.03 0.59
C ILE A 172 12.96 25.54 0.30
N ARG A 173 12.29 26.34 1.12
CA ARG A 173 12.25 27.81 0.99
C ARG A 173 13.62 28.45 1.00
N LYS A 174 14.53 28.01 1.87
CA LYS A 174 15.91 28.51 1.93
C LYS A 174 16.72 28.13 0.69
N THR A 175 16.43 26.98 0.10
CA THR A 175 17.11 26.49 -1.11
C THR A 175 16.62 27.23 -2.35
N ILE A 176 15.33 27.58 -2.39
CA ILE A 176 14.71 28.39 -3.44
C ILE A 176 15.05 29.88 -3.18
N LYS A 177 16.26 30.32 -3.60
CA LYS A 177 16.68 31.73 -3.52
C LYS A 177 15.73 32.60 -4.39
N SER A 178 14.81 33.33 -3.77
CA SER A 178 13.71 34.00 -4.51
C SER A 178 14.17 35.18 -5.38
N LYS A 179 13.64 35.26 -6.62
CA LYS A 179 13.08 36.50 -7.22
C LYS A 179 12.27 36.30 -8.53
N GLY A 180 11.56 35.18 -8.71
CA GLY A 180 10.66 34.97 -9.86
C GLY A 180 9.27 34.46 -9.48
N SER A 181 8.34 34.48 -10.44
CA SER A 181 6.96 33.96 -10.29
C SER A 181 6.92 32.44 -10.14
N ARG A 182 7.83 31.73 -10.82
CA ARG A 182 7.90 30.27 -10.85
C ARG A 182 8.37 29.67 -9.53
N GLU A 183 9.27 30.33 -8.81
CA GLU A 183 9.73 29.91 -7.48
C GLU A 183 8.60 29.96 -6.43
N ARG A 184 7.72 30.96 -6.52
CA ARG A 184 6.55 31.08 -5.63
C ARG A 184 5.54 29.98 -5.91
N GLU A 185 5.33 29.64 -7.18
CA GLU A 185 4.45 28.55 -7.58
C GLU A 185 4.95 27.20 -7.06
N LEU A 186 6.27 26.96 -7.11
CA LEU A 186 6.89 25.77 -6.51
C LEU A 186 6.71 25.74 -4.97
N ASP A 187 6.99 26.83 -4.25
CA ASP A 187 6.78 26.89 -2.79
C ASP A 187 5.32 26.62 -2.39
N LEU A 188 4.36 27.20 -3.12
CA LEU A 188 2.93 26.92 -2.92
C LEU A 188 2.61 25.44 -3.16
N SER A 189 3.15 24.85 -4.22
CA SER A 189 2.94 23.44 -4.53
C SER A 189 3.51 22.51 -3.46
N PHE A 190 4.72 22.77 -2.94
CA PHE A 190 5.27 22.02 -1.80
C PHE A 190 4.40 22.15 -0.56
N LYS A 191 3.94 23.37 -0.26
CA LYS A 191 3.07 23.63 0.89
C LYS A 191 1.76 22.83 0.78
N GLU A 192 1.14 22.80 -0.39
CA GLU A 192 -0.08 22.01 -0.63
C GLU A 192 0.16 20.50 -0.44
N VAL A 193 1.26 19.97 -0.98
CA VAL A 193 1.60 18.55 -0.82
C VAL A 193 1.85 18.21 0.65
N VAL A 194 2.59 19.05 1.38
CA VAL A 194 2.88 18.83 2.81
C VAL A 194 1.61 18.89 3.67
N GLU A 195 0.75 19.87 3.43
CA GLU A 195 -0.54 19.96 4.13
C GLU A 195 -1.45 18.78 3.80
N GLY A 196 -1.44 18.31 2.54
CA GLY A 196 -2.11 17.09 2.12
C GLY A 196 -1.56 15.86 2.86
N LEU A 197 -0.24 15.76 3.02
CA LEU A 197 0.42 14.65 3.71
C LEU A 197 0.08 14.62 5.20
N LYS A 198 0.03 15.78 5.89
CA LYS A 198 -0.41 15.89 7.29
C LYS A 198 -1.85 15.41 7.47
N ARG A 199 -2.78 15.92 6.65
CA ARG A 199 -4.20 15.53 6.68
C ARG A 199 -4.36 14.04 6.39
N TYR A 200 -3.60 13.53 5.44
CA TYR A 200 -3.63 12.13 5.09
C TYR A 200 -3.12 11.27 6.26
N PHE A 201 -2.01 11.65 6.89
CA PHE A 201 -1.48 10.99 8.07
C PHE A 201 -2.51 10.96 9.21
N ASP A 202 -3.15 12.09 9.51
CA ASP A 202 -4.17 12.18 10.56
C ASP A 202 -5.35 11.23 10.33
N ALA A 203 -5.79 11.09 9.07
CA ALA A 203 -6.89 10.20 8.70
C ALA A 203 -6.46 8.72 8.59
N ALA A 204 -5.22 8.46 8.19
CA ALA A 204 -4.72 7.12 7.89
C ALA A 204 -4.15 6.39 9.10
N LEU A 205 -3.61 7.11 10.09
CA LEU A 205 -2.85 6.54 11.19
C LEU A 205 -3.63 5.42 11.89
N GLY A 206 -4.80 5.75 12.45
CA GLY A 206 -5.64 4.81 13.19
C GLY A 206 -6.21 3.68 12.34
N ASN A 207 -6.14 3.76 11.00
CA ASN A 207 -6.74 2.78 10.11
C ASN A 207 -5.70 1.79 9.57
N ILE A 208 -4.61 2.29 8.99
CA ILE A 208 -3.71 1.49 8.16
C ILE A 208 -2.21 1.60 8.52
N LEU A 209 -1.81 2.52 9.39
CA LEU A 209 -0.37 2.74 9.69
C LEU A 209 0.11 2.10 11.00
N LEU A 210 -0.81 1.70 11.89
CA LEU A 210 -0.50 1.09 13.17
C LEU A 210 -0.50 -0.43 13.09
N TYR A 211 0.55 -1.05 13.61
CA TYR A 211 0.59 -2.49 13.85
C TYR A 211 -0.43 -2.87 14.93
N ARG A 212 -0.79 -4.16 14.95
CA ARG A 212 -1.76 -4.68 15.93
C ARG A 212 -1.33 -4.37 17.38
N PHE A 213 -0.03 -4.43 17.67
CA PHE A 213 0.52 -4.20 19.00
C PHE A 213 0.41 -2.74 19.48
N GLU A 214 0.36 -1.76 18.56
CA GLU A 214 0.26 -0.32 18.89
C GLU A 214 -1.18 0.16 19.09
N ARG A 215 -2.18 -0.67 18.77
CA ARG A 215 -3.60 -0.27 18.75
C ARG A 215 -4.09 0.20 20.12
N GLN A 216 -3.63 -0.44 21.19
CA GLN A 216 -4.03 -0.05 22.54
C GLN A 216 -3.41 1.29 22.94
N GLN A 217 -2.13 1.51 22.64
CA GLN A 217 -1.46 2.80 22.82
C GLN A 217 -2.22 3.94 22.11
N TYR A 218 -2.69 3.69 20.88
CA TYR A 218 -3.51 4.67 20.14
C TYR A 218 -4.83 4.99 20.83
N VAL A 219 -5.55 3.99 21.35
CA VAL A 219 -6.79 4.20 22.12
C VAL A 219 -6.53 5.06 23.36
N ASP A 220 -5.42 4.81 24.06
CA ASP A 220 -5.07 5.56 25.26
C ASP A 220 -4.66 7.01 24.94
N ILE A 221 -3.99 7.23 23.81
CA ILE A 221 -3.68 8.57 23.29
C ILE A 221 -4.95 9.34 22.95
N LEU A 222 -5.93 8.73 22.28
CA LEU A 222 -7.21 9.39 21.97
C LEU A 222 -7.96 9.83 23.23
N LYS A 223 -7.86 9.06 24.33
CA LYS A 223 -8.45 9.41 25.62
C LYS A 223 -7.68 10.53 26.33
N ARG A 224 -6.34 10.48 26.30
CA ARG A 224 -5.46 11.42 27.00
C ARG A 224 -5.41 12.78 26.30
N MET A 225 -5.46 12.81 24.98
CA MET A 225 -5.33 14.02 24.15
C MET A 225 -6.45 14.09 23.10
N PRO A 226 -7.70 14.32 23.53
CA PRO A 226 -8.83 14.41 22.61
C PRO A 226 -8.69 15.66 21.72
N GLY A 227 -8.94 15.50 20.42
CA GLY A 227 -8.99 16.62 19.46
C GLY A 227 -7.62 17.11 18.96
N VAL A 228 -6.51 16.57 19.46
CA VAL A 228 -5.17 16.88 18.93
C VAL A 228 -4.93 16.03 17.67
N PRO A 229 -4.49 16.61 16.54
CA PRO A 229 -4.18 15.85 15.34
C PRO A 229 -3.01 14.90 15.56
N MET A 230 -3.06 13.73 14.96
CA MET A 230 -2.07 12.67 15.19
C MET A 230 -0.67 13.08 14.70
N SER A 231 -0.59 13.93 13.68
CA SER A 231 0.64 14.53 13.16
C SER A 231 1.39 15.38 14.19
N GLN A 232 0.73 15.85 15.25
CA GLN A 232 1.34 16.57 16.37
C GLN A 232 1.71 15.67 17.56
N ILE A 233 1.42 14.36 17.48
CA ILE A 233 1.68 13.41 18.56
C ILE A 233 2.72 12.37 18.14
N TYR A 234 2.56 11.84 16.93
CA TYR A 234 3.39 10.78 16.38
C TYR A 234 4.62 11.34 15.67
N GLY A 235 5.60 10.46 15.45
CA GLY A 235 6.92 10.81 14.94
C GLY A 235 7.18 10.37 13.50
N PRO A 236 8.42 10.60 13.02
CA PRO A 236 8.85 10.21 11.68
C PRO A 236 8.77 8.71 11.40
N GLU A 237 8.84 7.86 12.43
CA GLU A 237 8.72 6.41 12.32
C GLU A 237 7.39 6.04 11.62
N HIS A 238 6.29 6.61 12.09
CA HIS A 238 4.95 6.39 11.53
C HIS A 238 4.75 7.13 10.20
N LEU A 239 5.37 8.31 10.03
CA LEU A 239 5.33 9.02 8.74
C LEU A 239 5.97 8.18 7.64
N LEU A 240 7.08 7.50 7.92
CA LEU A 240 7.78 6.68 6.93
C LEU A 240 6.89 5.54 6.43
N ARG A 241 6.09 4.94 7.31
CA ARG A 241 5.12 3.89 6.94
C ARG A 241 4.10 4.37 5.91
N ILE A 242 3.75 5.65 5.89
CA ILE A 242 2.83 6.22 4.90
C ILE A 242 3.34 5.98 3.47
N PHE A 243 4.65 6.12 3.24
CA PHE A 243 5.25 5.98 1.92
C PHE A 243 5.18 4.55 1.39
N THR A 244 5.00 3.56 2.26
CA THR A 244 4.71 2.17 1.87
C THR A 244 3.27 1.96 1.40
N GLN A 245 2.34 2.81 1.84
CA GLN A 245 0.90 2.71 1.54
C GLN A 245 0.46 3.67 0.41
N LEU A 246 1.20 4.75 0.17
CA LEU A 246 0.92 5.76 -0.86
C LEU A 246 0.65 5.18 -2.28
N PRO A 247 1.38 4.17 -2.78
CA PRO A 247 1.11 3.60 -4.10
C PRO A 247 -0.34 3.15 -4.29
N ALA A 248 -0.95 2.54 -3.27
CA ALA A 248 -2.33 2.08 -3.32
C ALA A 248 -3.34 3.25 -3.30
N LEU A 249 -2.98 4.37 -2.66
CA LEU A 249 -3.87 5.51 -2.46
C LEU A 249 -3.92 6.42 -3.68
N VAL A 250 -2.75 6.70 -4.27
CA VAL A 250 -2.72 7.51 -5.50
C VAL A 250 -3.33 6.72 -6.67
N ALA A 251 -3.25 5.39 -6.65
CA ALA A 251 -3.99 4.52 -7.56
C ALA A 251 -5.52 4.62 -7.42
N HIS A 252 -6.07 5.22 -6.35
CA HIS A 252 -7.50 5.47 -6.22
C HIS A 252 -7.92 6.90 -6.64
N SER A 253 -6.96 7.81 -6.81
CA SER A 253 -7.20 9.21 -7.21
C SER A 253 -7.47 9.37 -8.71
N SER A 254 -8.15 10.45 -9.09
CA SER A 254 -8.41 10.83 -10.49
C SER A 254 -7.41 11.91 -10.96
N MET A 255 -6.14 11.80 -10.58
CA MET A 255 -5.08 12.74 -10.95
C MET A 255 -4.54 12.42 -12.35
N ASP A 256 -4.17 13.46 -13.10
CA ASP A 256 -3.47 13.34 -14.37
C ASP A 256 -1.99 12.98 -14.17
N GLN A 257 -1.34 12.53 -15.25
CA GLN A 257 0.00 11.96 -15.17
C GLN A 257 1.06 12.99 -14.76
N ASP A 258 0.89 14.26 -15.12
CA ASP A 258 1.81 15.34 -14.79
C ASP A 258 1.71 15.69 -13.30
N ALA A 259 0.50 15.83 -12.75
CA ALA A 259 0.32 16.02 -11.31
C ALA A 259 0.85 14.83 -10.49
N ILE A 260 0.68 13.60 -10.98
CA ILE A 260 1.27 12.39 -10.36
C ILE A 260 2.79 12.49 -10.31
N ASN A 261 3.43 12.93 -11.41
CA ASN A 261 4.88 13.04 -11.47
C ASN A 261 5.40 14.13 -10.51
N ILE A 262 4.74 15.30 -10.47
CA ILE A 262 5.05 16.36 -9.49
C ILE A 262 4.94 15.83 -8.06
N LEU A 263 3.86 15.10 -7.76
CA LEU A 263 3.65 14.51 -6.44
C LEU A 263 4.76 13.51 -6.08
N LYS A 264 5.16 12.65 -7.03
CA LYS A 264 6.28 11.72 -6.84
C LYS A 264 7.59 12.45 -6.54
N ASP A 265 7.88 13.52 -7.28
CA ASP A 265 9.10 14.31 -7.10
C ASP A 265 9.12 15.00 -5.74
N HIS A 266 7.98 15.50 -5.27
CA HIS A 266 7.87 16.08 -3.92
C HIS A 266 8.04 15.01 -2.84
N PHE A 267 7.44 13.83 -3.00
CA PHE A 267 7.62 12.72 -2.07
C PHE A 267 9.06 12.21 -2.03
N ALA A 268 9.74 12.14 -3.17
CA ALA A 268 11.16 11.79 -3.24
C ALA A 268 12.01 12.81 -2.47
N GLN A 269 11.69 14.11 -2.55
CA GLN A 269 12.40 15.15 -1.79
C GLN A 269 12.13 15.07 -0.29
N VAL A 270 10.91 14.75 0.13
CA VAL A 270 10.62 14.48 1.56
C VAL A 270 11.42 13.28 2.04
N LEU A 271 11.44 12.18 1.29
CA LEU A 271 12.24 10.99 1.64
C LEU A 271 13.75 11.29 1.69
N ALA A 272 14.27 12.08 0.76
CA ALA A 272 15.67 12.51 0.78
C ALA A 272 15.98 13.37 2.01
N TYR A 273 15.05 14.24 2.44
CA TYR A 273 15.20 15.00 3.68
C TYR A 273 15.22 14.09 4.91
N LEU A 274 14.30 13.11 4.99
CA LEU A 274 14.28 12.13 6.08
C LEU A 274 15.59 11.33 6.14
N GLN A 275 16.08 10.85 4.99
CA GLN A 275 17.34 10.12 4.89
C GLN A 275 18.53 10.96 5.36
N LYS A 276 18.62 12.22 4.92
CA LYS A 276 19.71 13.13 5.30
C LYS A 276 19.78 13.40 6.80
N HIS A 277 18.64 13.36 7.48
CA HIS A 277 18.53 13.68 8.91
C HIS A 277 18.18 12.45 9.76
N GLN A 278 18.34 11.24 9.22
CA GLN A 278 17.86 9.99 9.84
C GLN A 278 18.36 9.81 11.27
N ASP A 279 19.65 10.07 11.52
CA ASP A 279 20.29 9.87 12.82
C ASP A 279 19.73 10.78 13.92
N ARG A 280 19.15 11.92 13.52
CA ARG A 280 18.54 12.90 14.44
C ARG A 280 17.07 12.61 14.68
N ILE A 281 16.35 12.18 13.65
CA ILE A 281 14.88 12.15 13.66
C ILE A 281 14.32 10.80 14.12
N PHE A 282 14.96 9.69 13.74
CA PHE A 282 14.50 8.35 14.13
C PHE A 282 15.09 7.95 15.48
N LEU A 283 14.27 7.29 16.30
CA LEU A 283 14.74 6.68 17.53
C LEU A 283 15.59 5.44 17.25
N GLN A 284 16.71 5.32 17.96
CA GLN A 284 17.55 4.13 17.96
C GLN A 284 16.95 2.98 18.78
N ASP A 285 16.21 3.29 19.85
CA ASP A 285 15.50 2.29 20.64
C ASP A 285 14.14 2.81 21.11
N TYR A 286 13.22 1.87 21.30
CA TYR A 286 11.83 2.09 21.70
C TYR A 286 11.65 1.75 23.18
N GLU A 287 10.57 2.23 23.80
CA GLU A 287 10.30 1.94 25.20
C GLU A 287 9.79 0.51 25.37
N ALA A 288 10.33 -0.19 26.36
CA ALA A 288 9.82 -1.48 26.77
C ALA A 288 8.38 -1.34 27.30
N THR A 289 7.52 -2.29 26.95
CA THR A 289 6.12 -2.25 27.39
C THR A 289 5.96 -2.66 28.84
N THR A 290 5.02 -2.02 29.54
CA THR A 290 4.69 -2.36 30.92
C THR A 290 3.89 -3.66 30.99
N PRO A 291 3.96 -4.41 32.11
CA PRO A 291 3.10 -5.58 32.31
C PRO A 291 1.61 -5.26 32.20
N GLU A 292 1.20 -4.06 32.61
CA GLU A 292 -0.17 -3.54 32.49
C GLU A 292 -0.59 -3.38 31.03
N TYR A 293 0.30 -2.81 30.20
CA TYR A 293 0.07 -2.72 28.76
C TYR A 293 -0.09 -4.13 28.18
N MET A 294 0.84 -5.05 28.49
CA MET A 294 0.79 -6.44 28.03
C MET A 294 -0.48 -7.18 28.44
N ALA A 295 -1.08 -6.85 29.59
CA ALA A 295 -2.37 -7.39 30.01
C ALA A 295 -3.53 -6.83 29.18
N SER A 296 -3.51 -5.53 28.84
CA SER A 296 -4.58 -4.85 28.09
C SER A 296 -4.71 -5.27 26.62
N ILE A 297 -3.69 -5.89 26.03
CA ILE A 297 -3.67 -6.43 24.66
C ILE A 297 -3.95 -7.93 24.57
N ARG A 298 -4.03 -8.65 25.71
CA ARG A 298 -4.46 -10.05 25.71
C ARG A 298 -5.98 -10.12 25.48
N PRO A 299 -6.44 -11.02 24.59
CA PRO A 299 -7.86 -11.17 24.27
C PRO A 299 -8.70 -11.64 25.46
#